data_AF-A0A0N0VK60-F1
#
_entry.id   AF-A0A0N0VK60-F1
#
_cell.length_a   1.000
_cell.length_b   1.000
_cell.length_c   1.000
_cell.angle_alpha   90.00
_cell.angle_beta   90.00
_cell.angle_gamma   90.00
#
_symmetry.space_group_name_H-M   'P 1'
#
loop_
_entity.id
_entity.type
_entity.pdbx_description
1 polymer ?
#
loop_
_entity_poly.entity_id
_entity_poly.type
_entity_poly.pdbx_seq_one_letter_code
_entity_poly.pdbx_strand_id
1 'polypeptide(L)' 'MRIIVIGGLGNFGARICRRLALEPGLEPIAASRSASAGRHRFDNGQTVATLRLDIEAADFEQRLAAASRRLAA' A
#
# COMPACT_ATOMS: atom_id res chain seq x y z
N MET A 1 -8.89 5.89 8.33
CA MET A 1 -9.23 5.60 6.93
C MET A 1 -8.04 4.96 6.25
N ARG A 2 -8.23 3.79 5.64
CA ARG A 2 -7.17 3.06 4.93
C ARG A 2 -7.10 3.47 3.48
N ILE A 3 -5.89 3.66 2.97
CA ILE A 3 -5.64 4.17 1.62
C ILE A 3 -4.65 3.25 0.92
N ILE A 4 -5.10 2.56 -0.12
CA ILE A 4 -4.20 1.76 -0.96
C ILE A 4 -3.60 2.69 -2.03
N VAL A 5 -2.27 2.81 -2.03
CA VAL A 5 -1.54 3.55 -3.06
C VAL A 5 -0.94 2.55 -4.03
N ILE A 6 -1.57 2.38 -5.21
CA ILE A 6 -1.02 1.56 -6.30
C ILE A 6 0.23 2.25 -6.85
N GLY A 7 1.33 1.50 -6.94
CA GLY A 7 2.66 2.08 -7.20
C GLY A 7 3.30 2.72 -5.96
N GLY A 8 2.81 2.42 -4.76
CA GLY A 8 3.20 3.05 -3.49
C GLY A 8 4.65 2.83 -3.04
N LEU A 9 5.40 1.94 -3.72
CA LEU A 9 6.84 1.73 -3.51
C LEU A 9 7.71 2.35 -4.63
N GLY A 10 7.10 2.94 -5.67
CA GLY A 10 7.81 3.65 -6.72
C GLY A 10 8.13 5.10 -6.34
N ASN A 11 8.85 5.81 -7.21
CA ASN A 11 9.36 7.16 -6.94
C ASN A 11 8.30 8.15 -6.40
N PHE A 12 7.16 8.29 -7.09
CA PHE A 12 6.09 9.19 -6.69
C PHE A 12 5.17 8.59 -5.63
N GLY A 13 4.78 7.32 -5.78
CA GLY A 13 3.89 6.66 -4.82
C GLY A 13 4.49 6.61 -3.41
N ALA A 14 5.79 6.42 -3.28
CA ALA A 14 6.47 6.46 -1.98
C ALA A 14 6.38 7.84 -1.32
N ARG A 15 6.43 8.93 -2.10
CA ARG A 15 6.24 10.30 -1.58
C ARG A 15 4.81 10.50 -1.06
N ILE A 16 3.82 9.98 -1.78
CA ILE A 16 2.42 10.01 -1.38
C ILE A 16 2.22 9.22 -0.09
N CYS A 17 2.71 7.97 -0.02
CA CYS A 17 2.67 7.14 1.19
C CYS A 17 3.28 7.84 2.40
N ARG A 18 4.48 8.43 2.26
CA ARG A 18 5.16 9.17 3.32
C ARG A 18 4.35 10.35 3.82
N ARG A 19 3.76 11.14 2.91
CA ARG A 19 2.95 12.31 3.27
C ARG A 19 1.64 11.92 3.95
N LEU A 20 0.95 10.90 3.45
CA LEU A 20 -0.29 10.39 4.03
C LEU A 20 -0.06 9.79 5.42
N ALA A 21 1.09 9.15 5.66
CA ALA A 21 1.43 8.56 6.96
C ALA A 21 1.66 9.61 8.07
N LEU A 22 1.75 10.90 7.73
CA LEU A 22 1.83 11.99 8.70
C LEU A 22 0.46 12.56 9.08
N GLU A 23 -0.60 12.21 8.34
CA GLU A 23 -1.94 12.72 8.62
C GLU A 23 -2.66 11.84 9.67
N PRO A 24 -3.10 12.42 10.80
CA PRO A 24 -3.82 11.67 11.82
C PRO A 24 -5.06 10.98 11.24
N GLY A 25 -5.23 9.70 11.58
CA GLY A 25 -6.36 8.91 11.13
C GLY A 25 -6.25 8.37 9.70
N LEU A 26 -5.14 8.61 8.97
CA LEU A 26 -4.87 7.96 7.69
C LEU A 26 -3.88 6.79 7.85
N GLU A 27 -4.20 5.68 7.17
CA GLU A 27 -3.36 4.46 7.16
C GLU A 27 -3.01 4.12 5.70
N PRO A 28 -1.90 4.66 5.16
CA PRO A 28 -1.47 4.33 3.80
C PRO A 28 -0.88 2.92 3.73
N ILE A 29 -1.25 2.21 2.67
CA ILE A 29 -0.76 0.88 2.32
C ILE A 29 -0.12 0.98 0.95
N ALA A 30 1.18 0.72 0.88
CA ALA A 30 1.92 0.74 -0.37
C ALA A 30 1.67 -0.54 -1.15
N ALA A 31 1.00 -0.42 -2.29
CA ALA A 31 0.74 -1.54 -3.18
C ALA A 31 1.71 -1.53 -4.37
N SER A 32 2.29 -2.68 -4.70
CA SER A 32 3.07 -2.87 -5.92
C SER A 32 3.09 -4.33 -6.36
N ARG A 33 3.49 -4.57 -7.62
CA ARG A 33 3.64 -5.91 -8.19
C ARG A 33 4.73 -6.75 -7.51
N SER A 34 5.77 -6.07 -7.01
CA SER A 34 6.95 -6.65 -6.39
C SER A 34 6.95 -6.58 -4.86
N ALA A 35 5.91 -6.00 -4.25
CA ALA A 35 5.83 -5.91 -2.79
C ALA A 35 5.72 -7.30 -2.17
N SER A 36 6.48 -7.53 -1.09
CA SER A 36 6.20 -8.61 -0.15
C SER A 36 5.05 -8.18 0.77
N ALA A 37 4.26 -9.14 1.25
CA ALA A 37 3.26 -8.86 2.28
C ALA A 37 3.95 -8.53 3.60
N GLY A 38 3.56 -7.43 4.26
CA GLY A 38 4.15 -7.02 5.53
C GLY A 38 4.25 -5.51 5.66
N ARG A 39 5.48 -5.03 5.91
CA ARG A 39 5.79 -3.62 6.10
C ARG A 39 7.04 -3.23 5.32
N HIS A 40 7.04 -2.02 4.77
CA HIS A 40 8.21 -1.41 4.14
C HIS A 40 8.64 -0.18 4.94
N ARG A 41 9.93 -0.09 5.25
CA ARG A 41 10.55 1.05 5.91
C ARG A 41 11.25 1.91 4.88
N PHE A 42 10.82 3.15 4.73
CA PHE A 42 11.47 4.15 3.88
C PHE A 42 12.75 4.67 4.55
N ASP A 43 13.63 5.29 3.76
CA ASP A 43 14.93 5.82 4.21
C ASP A 43 14.79 6.87 5.33
N ASN A 44 13.66 7.58 5.38
CA ASN A 44 13.36 8.53 6.45
C ASN A 44 12.84 7.87 7.74
N GLY A 45 12.90 6.55 7.84
CA GLY A 45 12.48 5.77 9.00
C GLY A 45 10.98 5.48 9.08
N GLN A 46 10.13 6.16 8.30
CA GLN A 46 8.69 5.88 8.28
C GLN A 46 8.42 4.47 7.76
N THR A 47 7.41 3.81 8.32
CA THR A 47 7.04 2.45 7.94
C THR A 47 5.57 2.37 7.54
N VAL A 48 5.29 1.77 6.39
CA VAL A 48 3.94 1.57 5.87
C VAL A 48 3.64 0.09 5.66
N ALA A 49 2.38 -0.31 5.76
CA ALA A 49 1.97 -1.65 5.38
C ALA A 49 2.14 -1.83 3.86
N THR A 50 2.41 -3.06 3.43
CA THR A 50 2.58 -3.40 2.02
C THR A 50 1.57 -4.43 1.55
N LEU A 51 1.16 -4.29 0.29
CA LEU A 51 0.25 -5.20 -0.39
C LEU A 51 0.83 -5.56 -1.76
N ARG A 52 0.94 -6.86 -2.05
CA ARG A 52 1.20 -7.29 -3.42
C ARG A 52 -0.07 -7.12 -4.24
N LEU A 53 -0.05 -6.21 -5.21
CA LEU A 53 -1.18 -5.99 -6.11
C LEU A 53 -0.66 -5.62 -7.49
N ASP A 54 -1.19 -6.31 -8.48
CA ASP A 54 -0.85 -6.12 -9.89
C ASP A 54 -2.12 -5.77 -10.65
N ILE A 55 -2.14 -4.57 -11.23
CA ILE A 55 -3.29 -4.06 -12.00
C ILE A 55 -3.46 -4.78 -13.34
N GLU A 56 -2.43 -5.47 -13.82
CA GLU A 56 -2.45 -6.24 -15.06
C GLU A 56 -2.83 -7.71 -14.81
N ALA A 57 -3.01 -8.12 -13.55
CA ALA A 57 -3.38 -9.49 -13.23
C ALA A 57 -4.84 -9.78 -13.59
N ALA A 58 -5.09 -10.95 -14.19
CA ALA A 58 -6.44 -11.39 -14.57
C ALA A 58 -7.42 -11.48 -13.40
N ASP A 59 -6.90 -11.65 -12.18
CA ASP A 59 -7.65 -11.73 -10.92
C ASP A 59 -7.55 -10.45 -10.07
N PHE A 60 -7.22 -9.30 -10.68
CA PHE A 60 -7.01 -8.03 -9.97
C PHE A 60 -8.18 -7.66 -9.03
N GLU A 61 -9.42 -7.73 -9.51
CA GLU A 61 -10.60 -7.36 -8.72
C GLU A 61 -10.76 -8.26 -7.49
N GLN A 62 -10.51 -9.56 -7.65
CA GLN A 62 -10.59 -10.55 -6.57
C GLN A 62 -9.51 -10.31 -5.53
N ARG A 63 -8.28 -9.97 -5.97
CA ARG A 63 -7.17 -9.60 -5.10
C ARG A 63 -7.43 -8.29 -4.36
N LEU A 64 -8.00 -7.30 -5.02
CA LEU A 64 -8.38 -6.02 -4.40
C LEU A 64 -9.48 -6.21 -3.36
N ALA A 65 -10.52 -7.01 -3.65
CA ALA A 65 -11.58 -7.34 -2.71
C ALA A 65 -11.08 -8.17 -1.50
N ALA A 66 -10.13 -9.08 -1.71
CA ALA A 66 -9.49 -9.81 -0.62
C ALA A 66 -8.65 -8.88 0.27
N ALA A 67 -7.93 -7.93 -0.34
CA ALA A 67 -7.17 -6.93 0.38
C ALA A 67 -8.06 -6.04 1.24
N SER A 68 -9.18 -5.54 0.71
CA SER A 68 -10.10 -4.68 1.48
C SER A 68 -10.66 -5.38 2.72
N ARG A 69 -11.00 -6.67 2.63
CA ARG A 69 -11.44 -7.48 3.78
C ARG A 69 -10.35 -7.67 4.83
N ARG A 70 -9.13 -8.04 4.42
CA ARG A 70 -7.98 -8.19 5.33
C ARG A 70 -7.63 -6.88 6.03
N LEU A 71 -7.86 -5.77 5.34
CA LEU A 71 -7.66 -4.43 5.87
C LEU A 71 -8.84 -3.93 6.70
N ALA A 72 -9.97 -4.64 6.80
CA ALA A 72 -11.10 -4.25 7.64
C ALA A 72 -11.07 -4.94 9.03
N ALA A 73 -10.33 -6.06 9.14
CA ALA A 73 -10.04 -6.77 10.38
C ALA A 73 -8.88 -6.11 11.16
#